data_AF-A0A8D7FBU7-F1
#
_entry.id   AF-A0A8D7FBU7-F1
#
_cell.length_a   1.000
_cell.length_b   1.000
_cell.length_c   1.000
_cell.angle_alpha   90.00
_cell.angle_beta   90.00
_cell.angle_gamma   90.00
#
_symmetry.space_group_name_H-M   'P 1'
#
loop_
_entity.id
_entity.type
_entity.pdbx_description
1 polymer ?
#
loop_
_entity_poly.entity_id
_entity_poly.type
_entity_poly.pdbx_seq_one_letter_code
_entity_poly.pdbx_strand_id
1 'polypeptide(L)'
;MNGCDGCIRLDDTSMFTREKTGKANKNSVRGFDVIDRIKAAVDSACNRSAVSCTDVLVVAARDSVAAATLVLLMQLGGPSYQVQLGRRDSRTASKIDATSNNPASKWLPANELVVLSGVHTLGPARCTSFRSRL
;
A
#
# COMPACT_ATOMS: atom_id res chain seq x y z
N MET A 1 4.94 0.75 -11.81
CA MET A 1 5.32 0.91 -10.39
C MET A 1 6.40 -0.11 -10.08
N ASN A 2 7.58 0.33 -9.64
CA ASN A 2 8.82 -0.46 -9.60
C ASN A 2 8.94 -1.41 -8.39
N GLY A 3 7.85 -2.10 -8.05
CA GLY A 3 7.79 -3.03 -6.93
C GLY A 3 7.24 -2.43 -5.64
N CYS A 4 7.57 -3.05 -4.50
CA CYS A 4 7.24 -2.58 -3.16
C CYS A 4 8.49 -1.91 -2.58
N ASP A 5 8.69 -0.63 -2.89
CA ASP A 5 9.90 0.14 -2.59
C ASP A 5 9.58 1.52 -1.97
N GLY A 6 8.32 1.78 -1.63
CA GLY A 6 7.92 3.00 -0.90
C GLY A 6 7.95 4.30 -1.71
N CYS A 7 8.23 4.25 -3.02
CA CYS A 7 8.29 5.42 -3.90
C CYS A 7 7.00 6.27 -3.90
N ILE A 8 5.83 5.63 -3.70
CA ILE A 8 4.53 6.29 -3.63
C ILE A 8 4.43 7.38 -2.53
N ARG A 9 5.25 7.27 -1.48
CA ARG A 9 5.26 8.23 -0.37
C ARG A 9 6.09 9.48 -0.67
N LEU A 10 7.04 9.41 -1.62
CA LEU A 10 7.92 10.52 -1.95
C LEU A 10 7.12 11.71 -2.51
N ASP A 11 7.56 12.92 -2.19
CA ASP A 11 7.02 14.16 -2.74
C ASP A 11 7.87 14.70 -3.89
N ASP A 12 7.35 15.71 -4.59
CA ASP A 12 7.98 16.25 -5.79
C ASP A 12 9.38 16.80 -5.49
N THR A 13 10.32 16.56 -6.40
CA THR A 13 11.67 17.15 -6.37
C THR A 13 12.01 17.76 -7.73
N SER A 14 13.14 18.45 -7.85
CA SER A 14 13.64 18.92 -9.14
C SER A 14 13.99 17.78 -10.11
N MET A 15 14.17 16.56 -9.60
CA MET A 15 14.64 15.39 -10.38
C MET A 15 13.51 14.45 -10.80
N PHE A 16 12.37 14.46 -10.09
CA PHE A 16 11.26 13.58 -10.40
C PHE A 16 9.91 14.12 -9.90
N THR A 17 8.83 13.65 -10.53
CA THR A 17 7.46 13.94 -10.12
C THR A 17 6.87 12.79 -9.31
N ARG A 18 6.26 13.11 -8.16
CA ARG A 18 5.66 12.16 -7.23
C ARG A 18 4.53 11.35 -7.84
N GLU A 19 4.42 10.12 -7.37
CA GLU A 19 3.37 9.19 -7.77
C GLU A 19 2.00 9.52 -7.19
N LYS A 20 1.95 10.29 -6.08
CA LYS A 20 0.70 10.75 -5.45
C LYS A 20 -0.22 11.49 -6.44
N THR A 21 0.33 12.05 -7.52
CA THR A 21 -0.43 12.77 -8.56
C THR A 21 -0.73 11.94 -9.81
N GLY A 22 -0.36 10.66 -9.83
CA GLY A 22 -0.70 9.73 -10.90
C GLY A 22 -2.22 9.48 -10.98
N LYS A 23 -2.72 9.09 -12.15
CA LYS A 23 -4.17 8.99 -12.43
C LYS A 23 -4.94 8.14 -11.41
N ALA A 24 -4.39 7.01 -10.98
CA ALA A 24 -5.03 6.12 -10.01
C ALA A 24 -4.92 6.61 -8.55
N ASN A 25 -3.90 7.42 -8.24
CA ASN A 25 -3.57 7.83 -6.87
C ASN A 25 -4.20 9.19 -6.52
N LYS A 26 -4.24 10.13 -7.47
CA LYS A 26 -4.68 11.51 -7.23
C LYS A 26 -6.11 11.54 -6.68
N ASN A 27 -6.28 12.13 -5.49
CA ASN A 27 -7.56 12.21 -4.78
C ASN A 27 -8.20 10.82 -4.54
N SER A 28 -7.38 9.78 -4.35
CA SER A 28 -7.84 8.40 -4.17
C SER A 28 -7.09 7.73 -3.02
N VAL A 29 -5.77 7.55 -3.15
CA VAL A 29 -4.93 6.95 -2.09
C VAL A 29 -4.83 7.89 -0.89
N ARG A 30 -4.78 7.31 0.32
CA ARG A 30 -4.86 8.02 1.61
C ARG A 30 -4.09 7.27 2.70
N GLY A 31 -3.93 7.90 3.86
CA GLY A 31 -3.30 7.29 5.04
C GLY A 31 -1.79 7.52 5.16
N PHE A 32 -1.21 8.42 4.35
CA PHE A 32 0.21 8.77 4.44
C PHE A 32 0.61 9.28 5.83
N ASP A 33 -0.25 10.08 6.46
CA ASP A 33 -0.07 10.61 7.82
C ASP A 33 -0.05 9.52 8.89
N VAL A 34 -0.78 8.42 8.68
CA VAL A 34 -0.76 7.26 9.59
C VAL A 34 0.58 6.54 9.46
N ILE A 35 1.06 6.33 8.23
CA ILE A 35 2.38 5.73 7.98
C ILE A 35 3.50 6.57 8.57
N ASP A 36 3.42 7.90 8.45
CA ASP A 36 4.41 8.83 9.03
C ASP A 36 4.46 8.71 10.55
N ARG A 37 3.30 8.63 11.21
CA ARG A 37 3.22 8.44 12.66
C ARG A 37 3.78 7.09 13.10
N ILE A 38 3.47 6.01 12.38
CA ILE A 38 4.03 4.67 12.67
C ILE A 38 5.55 4.70 12.52
N LYS A 39 6.06 5.26 11.42
CA LYS A 39 7.51 5.37 11.17
C LYS A 39 8.22 6.16 12.28
N ALA A 40 7.67 7.30 12.70
CA ALA A 40 8.21 8.10 13.79
C ALA A 40 8.23 7.33 15.12
N ALA A 41 7.16 6.59 15.44
CA ALA A 41 7.09 5.78 16.65
C ALA A 41 8.11 4.63 16.64
N VAL A 42 8.28 3.95 15.50
CA VAL A 42 9.27 2.88 15.33
C VAL A 42 10.69 3.43 15.47
N ASP A 43 10.99 4.56 14.82
CA ASP A 43 12.32 5.17 14.89
C ASP A 43 12.67 5.62 16.32
N SER A 44 11.68 6.15 17.05
CA SER A 44 11.83 6.49 18.47
C SER A 44 12.06 5.25 19.33
N ALA A 45 11.33 4.16 19.10
CA ALA A 45 11.51 2.92 19.87
C ALA A 45 12.86 2.25 19.59
N CYS A 46 13.38 2.39 18.37
CA CYS A 46 14.67 1.84 17.96
C CYS A 46 15.87 2.78 18.22
N ASN A 47 15.62 4.03 18.62
CA ASN A 47 16.64 5.10 18.71
C ASN A 47 17.47 5.29 17.44
N ARG A 48 16.95 4.88 16.27
CA ARG A 48 17.59 4.98 14.95
C ARG A 48 16.56 4.67 13.87
N SER A 49 16.83 5.13 12.64
CA SER A 49 16.04 4.72 11.46
C SER A 49 16.44 3.31 11.01
N ALA A 50 15.96 2.29 11.72
CA ALA A 50 16.31 0.89 11.48
C ALA A 50 15.40 0.20 10.45
N VAL A 51 14.12 0.56 10.43
CA VAL A 51 13.09 -0.09 9.61
C VAL A 51 12.76 0.79 8.42
N SER A 52 12.72 0.23 7.21
CA SER A 52 12.34 1.00 6.02
C SER A 52 10.87 1.43 6.06
N CYS A 53 10.54 2.56 5.44
CA CYS A 53 9.15 3.01 5.30
C CYS A 53 8.31 1.96 4.55
N THR A 54 8.95 1.27 3.61
CA THR A 54 8.34 0.18 2.85
C THR A 54 7.97 -1.00 3.76
N ASP A 55 8.85 -1.42 4.66
CA ASP A 55 8.53 -2.50 5.60
C ASP A 55 7.47 -2.07 6.63
N VAL A 56 7.49 -0.81 7.06
CA VAL A 56 6.38 -0.23 7.86
C VAL A 56 5.05 -0.37 7.12
N LEU A 57 5.00 -0.05 5.82
CA LEU A 57 3.78 -0.16 5.03
C LEU A 57 3.30 -1.62 4.89
N VAL A 58 4.22 -2.57 4.66
CA VAL A 58 3.87 -4.00 4.54
C VAL A 58 3.33 -4.56 5.85
N VAL A 59 3.95 -4.23 6.98
CA VAL A 59 3.46 -4.63 8.31
C VAL A 59 2.11 -3.99 8.60
N ALA A 60 1.96 -2.68 8.35
CA ALA A 60 0.71 -1.97 8.56
C ALA A 60 -0.44 -2.56 7.71
N ALA A 61 -0.16 -3.00 6.49
CA ALA A 61 -1.15 -3.68 5.63
C ALA A 61 -1.61 -5.02 6.24
N ARG A 62 -0.67 -5.87 6.69
CA ARG A 62 -1.01 -7.13 7.38
C ARG A 62 -1.85 -6.87 8.62
N ASP A 63 -1.40 -5.94 9.46
CA ASP A 63 -2.04 -5.65 10.74
C ASP A 63 -3.42 -5.01 10.55
N SER A 64 -3.62 -4.23 9.49
CA SER A 64 -4.94 -3.68 9.13
C SER A 64 -5.93 -4.78 8.74
N VAL A 65 -5.49 -5.79 7.97
CA VAL A 65 -6.33 -6.95 7.62
C VAL A 65 -6.65 -7.76 8.87
N ALA A 66 -5.66 -8.05 9.71
CA ALA A 66 -5.86 -8.78 10.96
C ALA A 66 -6.84 -8.02 11.89
N ALA A 67 -6.64 -6.72 12.07
CA ALA A 67 -7.51 -5.88 12.88
C ALA A 67 -8.94 -5.80 12.32
N ALA A 68 -9.10 -5.63 11.01
CA ALA A 68 -10.42 -5.56 10.39
C ALA A 68 -11.16 -6.91 10.40
N THR A 69 -10.40 -8.01 10.44
CA THR A 69 -10.93 -9.38 10.55
C THR A 69 -10.90 -9.91 11.98
N LEU A 70 -10.73 -9.06 13.00
CA LEU A 70 -10.71 -9.46 14.42
C LEU A 70 -11.96 -10.26 14.84
N VAL A 71 -13.09 -10.08 14.17
CA VAL A 71 -14.31 -10.89 14.37
C VAL A 71 -14.12 -12.33 13.85
N LEU A 72 -13.34 -12.55 12.79
CA LEU A 72 -13.00 -13.88 12.26
C LEU A 72 -11.81 -14.52 13.00
N LEU A 73 -10.88 -13.73 13.54
CA LEU A 73 -9.72 -14.25 14.27
C LEU A 73 -10.09 -14.86 15.63
N MET A 74 -10.99 -14.23 16.39
CA MET A 74 -11.36 -14.72 17.72
C MET A 74 -12.34 -15.90 17.71
N GLN A 75 -13.06 -16.14 16.61
CA GLN A 75 -14.10 -17.18 16.52
C GLN A 75 -13.83 -18.27 15.48
N LEU A 76 -13.03 -18.02 14.45
CA LEU A 76 -12.93 -18.92 13.29
C LEU A 76 -11.49 -19.17 12.79
N GLY A 77 -10.46 -18.62 13.44
CA GLY A 77 -9.06 -18.88 13.06
C GLY A 77 -8.65 -18.22 11.74
N GLY A 78 -8.99 -16.95 11.54
CA GLY A 78 -8.56 -16.18 10.37
C GLY A 78 -7.03 -16.21 10.14
N PRO A 79 -6.56 -16.02 8.90
CA PRO A 79 -5.15 -16.23 8.55
C PRO A 79 -4.26 -15.10 9.08
N SER A 80 -3.53 -15.35 10.17
CA SER A 80 -2.32 -14.58 10.50
C SER A 80 -1.14 -15.13 9.71
N TYR A 81 -0.48 -14.30 8.90
CA TYR A 81 0.73 -14.68 8.16
C TYR A 81 1.90 -13.78 8.51
N GLN A 82 3.12 -14.31 8.52
CA GLN A 82 4.32 -13.50 8.73
C GLN A 82 4.71 -12.80 7.43
N VAL A 83 4.92 -11.49 7.49
CA VAL A 83 5.42 -10.72 6.35
C VAL A 83 6.94 -10.79 6.30
N GLN A 84 7.50 -11.07 5.12
CA GLN A 84 8.94 -10.96 4.90
C GLN A 84 9.36 -9.48 5.03
N LEU A 85 10.49 -9.23 5.69
CA LEU A 85 11.06 -7.90 5.91
C LEU A 85 12.44 -7.77 5.25
N GLY A 86 13.00 -6.58 5.23
CA GLY A 86 14.30 -6.27 4.63
C GLY A 86 14.21 -5.47 3.33
N ARG A 87 13.02 -4.96 2.98
CA ARG A 87 12.88 -4.07 1.81
C ARG A 87 13.59 -2.75 2.10
N ARG A 88 14.07 -2.10 1.04
CA ARG A 88 14.73 -0.79 1.13
C ARG A 88 13.88 0.25 0.43
N ASP A 89 13.91 1.46 0.97
CA ASP A 89 13.16 2.58 0.40
C ASP A 89 13.84 3.09 -0.88
N SER A 90 13.02 3.34 -1.88
CA SER A 90 13.41 3.98 -3.13
C SER A 90 13.79 5.44 -2.89
N ARG A 91 14.64 5.95 -3.76
CA ARG A 91 15.09 7.36 -3.80
C ARG A 91 14.50 8.13 -4.97
N THR A 92 13.68 7.48 -5.78
CA THR A 92 13.04 8.06 -6.95
C THR A 92 11.58 7.65 -7.01
N ALA A 93 10.77 8.44 -7.70
CA ALA A 93 9.36 8.17 -7.92
C ALA A 93 9.02 8.43 -9.39
N SER A 94 8.02 7.72 -9.92
CA SER A 94 7.65 7.85 -11.34
C SER A 94 6.15 8.03 -11.51
N LYS A 95 5.72 9.29 -11.68
CA LYS A 95 4.31 9.61 -12.00
C LYS A 95 3.81 8.89 -13.25
N ILE A 96 4.68 8.71 -14.26
CA ILE A 96 4.34 8.00 -15.50
C ILE A 96 3.97 6.57 -15.15
N ASP A 97 4.82 5.89 -14.38
CA ASP A 97 4.56 4.52 -13.93
C ASP A 97 3.30 4.44 -13.07
N ALA A 98 3.03 5.43 -12.22
CA ALA A 98 1.80 5.49 -11.43
C ALA A 98 0.53 5.73 -12.26
N THR A 99 0.69 6.27 -13.46
CA THR A 99 -0.42 6.58 -14.38
C THR A 99 -0.70 5.44 -15.33
N SER A 100 0.33 4.71 -15.77
CA SER A 100 0.25 3.57 -16.68
C SER A 100 0.08 2.23 -15.97
N ASN A 101 0.21 2.18 -14.63
CA ASN A 101 0.13 0.93 -13.86
C ASN A 101 -1.27 0.31 -13.93
N ASN A 102 -1.44 -0.66 -14.83
CA ASN A 102 -2.58 -1.55 -14.85
C ASN A 102 -2.26 -2.79 -13.99
N PRO A 103 -3.01 -3.09 -12.91
CA PRO A 103 -2.79 -4.29 -12.12
C PRO A 103 -2.99 -5.58 -12.95
N ALA A 104 -3.84 -5.56 -13.99
CA ALA A 104 -4.03 -6.70 -14.88
C ALA A 104 -2.84 -6.96 -15.84
N SER A 105 -1.92 -5.99 -15.99
CA SER A 105 -0.68 -6.18 -16.76
C SER A 105 0.50 -6.62 -15.88
N LYS A 106 0.28 -6.82 -14.58
CA LYS A 106 1.26 -7.51 -13.73
C LYS A 106 1.06 -9.01 -13.93
N TRP A 107 2.16 -9.75 -14.05
CA TRP A 107 2.22 -11.20 -14.29
C TRP A 107 1.70 -12.01 -13.09
N LEU A 108 0.46 -11.78 -12.66
CA LEU A 108 -0.20 -12.56 -11.63
C LEU A 108 -1.03 -13.65 -12.30
N PRO A 109 -0.93 -14.92 -11.87
CA PRO A 109 -1.82 -15.96 -12.34
C PRO A 109 -3.28 -15.66 -11.91
N ALA A 110 -4.26 -16.18 -12.65
CA ALA A 110 -5.66 -15.82 -12.47
C ALA A 110 -6.18 -16.09 -11.04
N ASN A 111 -5.72 -17.17 -10.40
CA ASN A 111 -6.06 -17.48 -9.01
C ASN A 111 -5.56 -16.40 -8.03
N GLU A 112 -4.36 -15.87 -8.22
CA GLU A 112 -3.84 -14.78 -7.38
C GLU A 112 -4.62 -13.49 -7.60
N LEU A 113 -5.05 -13.20 -8.83
CA LEU A 113 -5.91 -12.05 -9.10
C LEU A 113 -7.26 -12.17 -8.39
N VAL A 114 -7.87 -13.36 -8.38
CA VAL A 114 -9.13 -13.62 -7.67
C VAL A 114 -8.94 -13.42 -6.17
N VAL A 115 -7.90 -13.99 -5.59
CA VAL A 115 -7.58 -13.84 -4.16
C VAL A 115 -7.34 -12.38 -3.80
N LEU A 116 -6.52 -11.67 -4.59
CA LEU A 116 -6.18 -10.27 -4.32
C LEU A 116 -7.38 -9.33 -4.53
N SER A 117 -8.33 -9.67 -5.41
CA SER A 117 -9.57 -8.90 -5.57
C SER A 117 -10.42 -8.88 -4.30
N GLY A 118 -10.20 -9.83 -3.38
CA GLY A 118 -10.81 -9.86 -2.05
C GLY A 118 -10.52 -8.63 -1.20
N VAL A 119 -9.47 -7.84 -1.48
CA VAL A 119 -9.19 -6.58 -0.76
C VAL A 119 -10.33 -5.55 -0.87
N HIS A 120 -11.21 -5.68 -1.87
CA HIS A 120 -12.40 -4.86 -2.00
C HIS A 120 -13.57 -5.26 -1.08
N THR A 121 -13.39 -6.26 -0.21
CA THR A 121 -14.38 -6.61 0.82
C THR A 121 -14.57 -5.49 1.86
N LEU A 122 -13.56 -4.62 2.02
CA LEU A 122 -13.59 -3.49 2.93
C LEU A 122 -13.17 -2.20 2.22
N GLY A 123 -13.67 -1.08 2.75
CA GLY A 123 -13.31 0.26 2.30
C GLY A 123 -14.27 0.85 1.26
N PRO A 124 -14.24 2.19 1.07
CA PRO A 124 -15.13 2.89 0.17
C PRO A 124 -14.56 3.00 -1.26
N ALA A 125 -15.45 3.16 -2.24
CA ALA A 125 -15.13 3.56 -3.59
C ALA A 125 -15.81 4.89 -3.95
N ARG A 126 -15.23 5.66 -4.89
CA ARG A 126 -15.81 6.91 -5.39
C ARG A 126 -16.79 6.63 -6.52
N CYS A 127 -17.89 7.39 -6.61
CA CYS A 127 -18.89 7.24 -7.69
C CYS A 127 -18.26 7.28 -9.09
N THR A 128 -17.26 8.13 -9.30
CA THR A 128 -16.52 8.26 -10.57
C THR A 128 -15.87 6.96 -11.04
N SER A 129 -15.64 5.99 -10.13
CA SER A 129 -15.01 4.71 -10.46
C SER A 129 -15.97 3.66 -11.03
N PHE A 130 -17.29 3.81 -10.81
CA PHE A 130 -18.27 2.80 -11.23
C PHE A 130 -19.52 3.37 -11.91
N ARG A 131 -19.73 4.69 -11.90
CA ARG A 131 -20.94 5.33 -12.46
C ARG A 131 -21.21 4.98 -13.93
N SER A 132 -20.19 4.72 -14.74
CA SER A 132 -20.39 4.33 -16.14
C SER A 132 -21.00 2.94 -16.33
N ARG A 133 -21.15 2.16 -15.25
CA ARG A 133 -21.73 0.82 -15.23
C ARG A 133 -23.08 0.76 -14.49
N LEU A 134 -23.62 1.92 -14.11
CA LEU A 134 -24.95 2.10 -13.53
C LEU A 134 -25.91 2.57 -14.63
#